data_AF-V7G206-F1
#
_entry.id   AF-V7G206-F1
#
_cell.length_a   1.000
_cell.length_b   1.000
_cell.length_c   1.000
_cell.angle_alpha   90.00
_cell.angle_beta   90.00
_cell.angle_gamma   90.00
#
_symmetry.space_group_name_H-M   'P 1'
#
loop_
_entity.id
_entity.type
_entity.pdbx_description
1 polymer ?
#
loop_
_entity_poly.entity_id
_entity_poly.type
_entity_poly.pdbx_seq_one_letter_code
_entity_poly.pdbx_strand_id
1 'polypeptide(L)'
;MARARMIFGVKAMAAASMLAALTCFSAMADQGGATPDGAWAERVQILYKSETRSVLRKNVRVWDSHPELGLDFTWEPAAGVSPDRTVAADGTVNGKGRLVWRVRGSASYDPKTIYSSYFGEIRNGRPEGQGRLELRSGEILDGRWVAGQLYGHAIHVDADGNRYEGQFRAGVPNGEGRLETKTGEIFVGSFADGLKDGKGRTRLSGGTVYWSQWAMGKEIGGARPDVLADARVGGLLKAQTGGGSADKVEIGIAVDQRMTQQADMQYQHLVRDEDIAIYPVSDQYNDAWNGTGEIRTGNVYEGMDWETAPAFAEVDLKTTDRSRVKIDSLEMKVAASEAYRKPMLSISEHYGCVGFRPDFSIVNNGWGDVKDMKMSIQFTRTDEEDNATGEPSRMFTKDIGTFGDGVDVSIKDVLTEAGVDTTTLETERFTCPSRDSLDVCRAQVANKVKFGDVADYISGSVEKMSVTGIGKLDYSWADDQGAVYQQSEPFRVIVSLVSIEVPESLAECGDGGGASPEALRYQNIEFPIGKTDYSIPMPVRGNKNLSAYTARLKMWSSMSSIHRFSIAAHFADGSTRESKPATFFYFRPKQSLFETSTKPAVCYLPEDLQGC
;
A
#
# COMPACT_ATOMS: atom_id res chain seq x y z
N MET A 1 -8.64 26.22 56.84
CA MET A 1 -7.82 25.00 56.76
C MET A 1 -8.71 23.87 56.26
N ALA A 2 -8.68 23.60 54.95
CA ALA A 2 -9.52 22.60 54.31
C ALA A 2 -8.78 21.25 54.22
N ARG A 3 -9.47 20.15 54.53
CA ARG A 3 -9.05 18.78 54.17
C ARG A 3 -10.28 18.03 53.67
N ALA A 4 -10.43 18.00 52.34
CA ALA A 4 -11.33 17.08 51.65
C ALA A 4 -10.48 15.93 51.07
N ARG A 5 -10.80 14.69 51.46
CA ARG A 5 -10.25 13.47 50.86
C ARG A 5 -11.13 13.09 49.67
N MET A 6 -10.59 13.22 48.47
CA MET A 6 -11.12 12.59 47.25
C MET A 6 -10.72 11.11 47.23
N ILE A 7 -11.69 10.24 46.95
CA ILE A 7 -11.46 8.86 46.54
C ILE A 7 -11.55 8.85 45.02
N PHE A 8 -10.39 8.72 44.35
CA PHE A 8 -10.28 8.58 42.90
C PHE A 8 -10.52 7.13 42.50
N GLY A 9 -11.48 6.92 41.60
CA GLY A 9 -11.63 5.69 40.83
C GLY A 9 -10.56 5.61 39.74
N VAL A 10 -9.96 4.44 39.61
CA VAL A 10 -8.99 4.10 38.55
C VAL A 10 -9.77 3.81 37.27
N LYS A 11 -9.55 4.62 36.23
CA LYS A 11 -9.93 4.34 34.84
C LYS A 11 -8.71 4.39 33.95
N ALA A 12 -8.48 3.25 33.30
CA ALA A 12 -7.94 3.03 31.95
C ALA A 12 -6.70 3.83 31.51
N MET A 13 -5.55 3.14 31.47
CA MET A 13 -4.46 3.42 30.52
C MET A 13 -4.70 2.62 29.24
N ALA A 14 -4.84 3.30 28.10
CA ALA A 14 -4.51 2.81 26.75
C ALA A 14 -4.54 4.00 25.77
N ALA A 15 -3.67 3.95 24.75
CA ALA A 15 -3.38 4.97 23.72
C ALA A 15 -2.39 6.09 24.11
N ALA A 16 -1.09 5.75 24.11
CA ALA A 16 0.02 6.70 23.98
C ALA A 16 1.22 6.05 23.26
N SER A 17 1.03 5.58 22.03
CA SER A 17 2.11 5.03 21.19
C SER A 17 2.72 6.12 20.31
N MET A 18 3.28 7.13 20.99
CA MET A 18 4.31 8.06 20.55
C MET A 18 5.04 8.66 21.78
N LEU A 19 4.99 7.95 22.91
CA LEU A 19 5.64 8.33 24.16
C LEU A 19 6.57 7.20 24.61
N ALA A 20 7.53 6.82 23.75
CA ALA A 20 8.72 6.05 24.16
C ALA A 20 9.84 6.00 23.09
N ALA A 21 10.06 7.04 22.27
CA ALA A 21 11.28 7.12 21.46
C ALA A 21 11.78 8.56 21.26
N LEU A 22 11.38 9.49 22.12
CA LEU A 22 11.93 10.85 22.21
C LEU A 22 12.66 11.12 23.53
N THR A 23 13.03 10.05 24.25
CA THR A 23 14.00 10.14 25.36
C THR A 23 15.43 10.07 24.84
N CYS A 24 15.77 11.05 23.99
CA CYS A 24 17.11 11.67 23.92
C CYS A 24 17.03 13.15 23.49
N PHE A 25 15.87 13.67 23.09
CA PHE A 25 15.65 15.11 22.88
C PHE A 25 14.28 15.55 23.42
N SER A 26 14.05 15.41 24.73
CA SER A 26 13.06 16.23 25.46
C SER A 26 13.20 16.02 26.97
N ALA A 27 14.13 16.76 27.57
CA ALA A 27 14.01 17.10 28.98
C ALA A 27 13.41 18.51 29.09
N MET A 28 12.12 18.55 29.45
CA MET A 28 11.41 19.64 30.12
C MET A 28 11.11 20.92 29.32
N ALA A 29 9.84 21.04 28.92
CA ALA A 29 9.18 22.34 28.77
C ALA A 29 8.37 22.62 30.03
N ASP A 30 9.04 23.09 31.08
CA ASP A 30 8.63 24.25 31.88
C ASP A 30 9.84 24.71 32.71
N GLN A 31 10.04 26.02 32.84
CA GLN A 31 11.28 26.75 33.18
C GLN A 31 12.18 27.08 31.97
N GLY A 32 12.40 28.38 31.74
CA GLY A 32 13.02 28.93 30.55
C GLY A 32 14.47 28.51 30.28
N GLY A 33 14.80 28.43 28.97
CA GLY A 33 16.13 28.60 28.39
C GLY A 33 17.23 27.61 28.77
N ALA A 34 17.45 26.58 27.95
CA ALA A 34 18.78 26.06 27.60
C ALA A 34 18.68 24.98 26.50
N THR A 35 19.43 25.16 25.41
CA THR A 35 19.87 24.06 24.53
C THR A 35 20.70 23.04 25.31
N PRO A 36 20.73 21.74 24.94
CA PRO A 36 21.73 20.84 25.51
C PRO A 36 23.12 21.35 25.12
N ASP A 37 23.94 21.72 26.10
CA ASP A 37 25.31 22.17 25.87
C ASP A 37 26.18 20.98 25.45
N GLY A 38 26.34 20.78 24.14
CA GLY A 38 27.37 19.89 23.60
C GLY A 38 28.77 20.38 23.94
N ALA A 39 29.79 19.54 23.73
CA ALA A 39 31.18 19.88 24.02
C ALA A 39 32.10 19.54 22.85
N TRP A 40 33.25 20.21 22.78
CA TRP A 40 34.29 19.82 21.82
C TRP A 40 34.99 18.55 22.31
N ALA A 41 34.95 17.50 21.49
CA ALA A 41 35.75 16.30 21.69
C ALA A 41 37.03 16.39 20.87
N GLU A 42 38.17 16.10 21.49
CA GLU A 42 39.47 16.20 20.87
C GLU A 42 40.28 14.94 21.10
N ARG A 43 40.95 14.46 20.05
CA ARG A 43 41.92 13.37 20.19
C ARG A 43 42.93 13.39 19.07
N VAL A 44 44.11 12.84 19.36
CA VAL A 44 45.09 12.56 18.33
C VAL A 44 44.70 11.30 17.56
N GLN A 45 44.56 11.42 16.24
CA GLN A 45 44.30 10.29 15.33
C GLN A 45 45.44 10.13 14.33
N ILE A 46 45.66 8.88 13.90
CA ILE A 46 46.57 8.53 12.81
C ILE A 46 45.69 8.27 11.58
N LEU A 47 45.81 9.12 10.57
CA LEU A 47 45.00 9.10 9.35
C LEU A 47 45.87 8.64 8.18
N TYR A 48 45.40 7.66 7.41
CA TYR A 48 46.14 7.14 6.26
C TYR A 48 45.92 8.02 5.02
N LYS A 49 47.02 8.41 4.37
CA LYS A 49 47.00 9.11 3.07
C LYS A 49 47.20 8.11 1.96
N SER A 50 46.12 7.73 1.27
CA SER A 50 46.18 6.75 0.17
C SER A 50 47.08 7.18 -0.98
N GLU A 51 47.03 8.45 -1.37
CA GLU A 51 47.82 9.02 -2.48
C GLU A 51 49.34 8.85 -2.29
N THR A 52 49.82 9.00 -1.05
CA THR A 52 51.25 8.98 -0.71
C THR A 52 51.67 7.73 0.06
N ARG A 53 50.72 6.82 0.32
CA ARG A 53 50.89 5.62 1.18
C ARG A 53 51.55 5.92 2.54
N SER A 54 51.24 7.08 3.12
CA SER A 54 51.84 7.57 4.36
C SER A 54 50.80 7.74 5.47
N VAL A 55 51.24 7.95 6.71
CA VAL A 55 50.35 8.23 7.85
C VAL A 55 50.50 9.68 8.31
N LEU A 56 49.39 10.30 8.68
CA LEU A 56 49.30 11.65 9.19
C LEU A 56 48.78 11.62 10.63
N ARG A 57 49.58 12.13 11.57
CA ARG A 57 49.15 12.30 12.97
C ARG A 57 48.59 13.71 13.16
N LYS A 58 47.31 13.83 13.50
CA LYS A 58 46.62 15.13 13.71
C LYS A 58 45.83 15.12 15.01
N ASN A 59 45.78 16.26 15.71
CA ASN A 59 44.74 16.48 16.69
C ASN A 59 43.44 16.76 15.92
N VAL A 60 42.44 15.91 16.10
CA VAL A 60 41.14 16.01 15.44
C VAL A 60 40.14 16.51 16.47
N ARG A 61 39.31 17.46 16.08
CA ARG A 61 38.27 18.09 16.90
C ARG A 61 36.94 17.99 16.20
N VAL A 62 35.94 17.47 16.90
CA VAL A 62 34.56 17.38 16.45
C VAL A 62 33.63 17.84 17.57
N TRP A 63 32.45 18.31 17.20
CA TRP A 63 31.42 18.63 18.18
C TRP A 63 30.76 17.35 18.65
N ASP A 64 30.82 17.09 19.96
CA ASP A 64 30.08 16.04 20.63
C ASP A 64 28.73 16.61 21.09
N SER A 65 27.64 16.07 20.55
CA SER A 65 26.29 16.43 20.97
C SER A 65 25.86 15.73 22.26
N HIS A 66 26.60 14.71 22.72
CA HIS A 66 26.26 13.89 23.89
C HIS A 66 27.51 13.57 24.75
N PRO A 67 28.23 14.59 25.25
CA PRO A 67 29.46 14.39 26.04
C PRO A 67 29.25 13.59 27.32
N GLU A 68 28.02 13.57 27.85
CA GLU A 68 27.61 12.77 29.01
C GLU A 68 27.74 11.26 28.79
N LEU A 69 27.72 10.79 27.54
CA LEU A 69 27.90 9.37 27.21
C LEU A 69 29.37 8.93 27.28
N GLY A 70 30.32 9.88 27.32
CA GLY A 70 31.75 9.62 27.47
C GLY A 70 32.33 8.74 26.36
N LEU A 71 31.87 8.91 25.12
CA LEU A 71 32.22 8.08 23.96
C LEU A 71 33.57 8.46 23.34
N ASP A 72 34.21 7.50 22.67
CA ASP A 72 35.40 7.71 21.85
C ASP A 72 35.00 7.87 20.38
N PHE A 73 35.42 8.95 19.72
CA PHE A 73 35.16 9.14 18.28
C PHE A 73 36.32 8.73 17.37
N THR A 74 36.04 8.53 16.10
CA THR A 74 37.01 8.35 15.00
C THR A 74 36.50 9.08 13.75
N TRP A 75 37.37 9.82 13.07
CA TRP A 75 37.06 10.46 11.80
C TRP A 75 37.78 9.76 10.66
N GLU A 76 37.03 9.42 9.62
CA GLU A 76 37.53 8.74 8.43
C GLU A 76 37.08 9.53 7.19
N PRO A 77 38.01 10.20 6.48
CA PRO A 77 37.68 10.87 5.23
C PRO A 77 37.06 9.92 4.21
N ALA A 78 36.17 10.43 3.35
CA ALA A 78 35.60 9.63 2.27
C ALA A 78 36.68 9.12 1.30
N ALA A 79 36.40 8.03 0.58
CA ALA A 79 37.32 7.45 -0.38
C ALA A 79 37.78 8.51 -1.41
N GLY A 80 39.09 8.60 -1.63
CA GLY A 80 39.70 9.59 -2.53
C GLY A 80 39.86 10.99 -1.94
N VAL A 81 39.46 11.23 -0.69
CA VAL A 81 39.66 12.52 0.00
C VAL A 81 40.86 12.43 0.94
N SER A 82 41.89 13.22 0.68
CA SER A 82 43.09 13.21 1.54
C SER A 82 42.80 13.83 2.93
N PRO A 83 43.22 13.18 4.04
CA PRO A 83 42.95 13.64 5.41
C PRO A 83 43.42 15.07 5.74
N ASP A 84 44.51 15.53 5.14
CA ASP A 84 45.05 16.89 5.33
C ASP A 84 44.19 18.00 4.74
N ARG A 85 43.27 17.67 3.82
CA ARG A 85 42.25 18.58 3.31
C ARG A 85 40.99 18.61 4.19
N THR A 86 40.83 17.60 5.04
CA THR A 86 39.62 17.45 5.88
C THR A 86 39.80 17.85 7.33
N VAL A 87 41.03 18.02 7.80
CA VAL A 87 41.33 18.44 9.17
C VAL A 87 42.06 19.78 9.11
N ALA A 88 41.38 20.84 9.54
CA ALA A 88 41.91 22.20 9.55
C ALA A 88 43.11 22.34 10.50
N ALA A 89 43.78 23.49 10.44
CA ALA A 89 44.97 23.77 11.27
C ALA A 89 44.67 23.73 12.77
N ASP A 90 43.46 24.16 13.17
CA ASP A 90 42.96 24.13 14.54
C ASP A 90 42.44 22.74 14.96
N GLY A 91 42.50 21.74 14.07
CA GLY A 91 42.04 20.37 14.28
C GLY A 91 40.59 20.12 13.91
N THR A 92 39.80 21.14 13.54
CA THR A 92 38.38 20.96 13.21
C THR A 92 38.18 20.19 11.90
N VAL A 93 37.22 19.28 11.90
CA VAL A 93 36.88 18.49 10.70
C VAL A 93 36.02 19.29 9.73
N ASN A 94 36.36 19.22 8.44
CA ASN A 94 35.66 19.81 7.31
C ASN A 94 35.67 18.85 6.11
N GLY A 95 34.59 18.75 5.34
CA GLY A 95 34.48 17.88 4.17
C GLY A 95 33.73 16.58 4.41
N LYS A 96 33.72 15.69 3.41
CA LYS A 96 32.89 14.47 3.40
C LYS A 96 33.62 13.27 3.98
N GLY A 97 32.95 12.48 4.81
CA GLY A 97 33.52 11.29 5.43
C GLY A 97 32.60 10.65 6.45
N ARG A 98 33.17 9.73 7.23
CA ARG A 98 32.50 8.97 8.28
C ARG A 98 33.02 9.38 9.66
N LEU A 99 32.11 9.79 10.53
CA LEU A 99 32.36 10.06 11.96
C LEU A 99 31.71 8.96 12.79
N VAL A 100 32.51 8.18 13.51
CA VAL A 100 32.04 7.04 14.30
C VAL A 100 32.30 7.28 15.78
N TRP A 101 31.27 7.20 16.60
CA TRP A 101 31.35 7.23 18.06
C TRP A 101 31.24 5.81 18.62
N ARG A 102 32.10 5.45 19.57
CA ARG A 102 32.20 4.12 20.17
C ARG A 102 32.24 4.20 21.69
N VAL A 103 31.87 3.10 22.36
CA VAL A 103 32.05 3.00 23.82
C VAL A 103 33.53 3.12 24.17
N ARG A 104 33.85 4.00 25.12
CA ARG A 104 35.24 4.29 25.47
C ARG A 104 35.99 3.04 25.93
N GLY A 105 37.21 2.87 25.42
CA GLY A 105 38.08 1.72 25.75
C GLY A 105 37.70 0.41 25.05
N SER A 106 36.73 0.41 24.14
CA SER A 106 36.35 -0.77 23.38
C SER A 106 37.30 -1.06 22.21
N ALA A 107 37.31 -2.31 21.73
CA ALA A 107 38.08 -2.68 20.55
C ALA A 107 37.58 -1.96 19.29
N SER A 108 38.48 -1.32 18.53
CA SER A 108 38.13 -0.51 17.36
C SER A 108 37.53 -1.31 16.20
N TYR A 109 37.81 -2.61 16.13
CA TYR A 109 37.33 -3.53 15.09
C TYR A 109 35.99 -4.20 15.42
N ASP A 110 35.50 -4.09 16.66
CA ASP A 110 34.22 -4.68 17.04
C ASP A 110 33.06 -3.72 16.69
N PRO A 111 32.24 -4.02 15.66
CA PRO A 111 31.15 -3.16 15.25
C PRO A 111 30.08 -3.00 16.33
N LYS A 112 29.94 -3.96 17.27
CA LYS A 112 28.96 -3.87 18.37
C LYS A 112 29.26 -2.74 19.35
N THR A 113 30.48 -2.22 19.30
CA THR A 113 30.95 -1.12 20.17
C THR A 113 30.63 0.25 19.60
N ILE A 114 30.16 0.33 18.35
CA ILE A 114 29.70 1.56 17.71
C ILE A 114 28.41 2.00 18.38
N TYR A 115 28.40 3.23 18.88
CA TYR A 115 27.22 3.88 19.44
C TYR A 115 26.48 4.67 18.36
N SER A 116 27.20 5.39 17.51
CA SER A 116 26.62 6.06 16.34
C SER A 116 27.64 6.20 15.23
N SER A 117 27.16 6.31 13.99
CA SER A 117 27.96 6.54 12.79
C SER A 117 27.26 7.54 11.89
N TYR A 118 27.91 8.66 11.62
CA TYR A 118 27.48 9.63 10.62
C TYR A 118 28.31 9.48 9.36
N PHE A 119 27.68 9.44 8.19
CA PHE A 119 28.33 9.55 6.89
C PHE A 119 27.73 10.71 6.11
N GLY A 120 28.55 11.69 5.74
CA GLY A 120 28.08 12.87 5.04
C GLY A 120 29.10 13.99 5.06
N GLU A 121 28.65 15.19 4.72
CA GLU A 121 29.48 16.39 4.84
C GLU A 121 29.57 16.84 6.30
N ILE A 122 30.74 17.31 6.71
CA ILE A 122 31.00 17.94 8.01
C ILE A 122 31.56 19.34 7.74
N ARG A 123 31.12 20.32 8.51
CA ARG A 123 31.66 21.68 8.50
C ARG A 123 31.86 22.16 9.93
N ASN A 124 33.03 22.70 10.23
CA ASN A 124 33.42 23.15 11.58
C ASN A 124 33.13 22.08 12.65
N GLY A 125 33.49 20.83 12.37
CA GLY A 125 33.33 19.70 13.29
C GLY A 125 31.88 19.25 13.52
N ARG A 126 30.90 19.74 12.75
CA ARG A 126 29.48 19.37 12.85
C ARG A 126 28.93 18.82 11.53
N PRO A 127 27.95 17.90 11.54
CA PRO A 127 27.21 17.52 10.35
C PRO A 127 26.66 18.72 9.56
N GLU A 128 26.81 18.70 8.24
CA GLU A 128 26.40 19.74 7.31
C GLU A 128 25.99 19.07 5.98
N GLY A 129 25.21 19.74 5.13
CA GLY A 129 24.92 19.25 3.78
C GLY A 129 24.12 17.95 3.80
N GLN A 130 24.28 17.07 2.80
CA GLN A 130 23.60 15.78 2.80
C GLN A 130 24.38 14.75 3.62
N GLY A 131 23.66 13.97 4.44
CA GLY A 131 24.27 12.93 5.25
C GLY A 131 23.27 12.01 5.93
N ARG A 132 23.80 10.89 6.40
CA ARG A 132 23.07 9.83 7.08
C ARG A 132 23.72 9.53 8.43
N LEU A 133 22.94 9.65 9.50
CA LEU A 133 23.31 9.25 10.87
C LEU A 133 22.63 7.93 11.19
N GLU A 134 23.39 6.96 11.69
CA GLU A 134 22.88 5.69 12.20
C GLU A 134 23.26 5.56 13.68
N LEU A 135 22.32 5.17 14.51
CA LEU A 135 22.50 4.96 15.95
C LEU A 135 22.50 3.46 16.26
N ARG A 136 23.14 3.07 17.35
CA ARG A 136 23.17 1.67 17.85
C ARG A 136 21.76 1.13 18.11
N SER A 137 20.83 2.00 18.46
CA SER A 137 19.42 1.67 18.66
C SER A 137 18.75 1.10 17.40
N GLY A 138 19.35 1.29 16.22
CA GLY A 138 18.75 0.98 14.92
C GLY A 138 18.12 2.20 14.26
N GLU A 139 18.09 3.34 14.94
CA GLU A 139 17.57 4.60 14.41
C GLU A 139 18.46 5.18 13.31
N ILE A 140 17.84 5.69 12.24
CA ILE A 140 18.49 6.23 11.04
C ILE A 140 17.89 7.60 10.74
N LEU A 141 18.75 8.62 10.58
CA LEU A 141 18.36 9.95 10.08
C LEU A 141 19.11 10.23 8.80
N ASP A 142 18.40 10.42 7.69
CA ASP A 142 18.97 10.61 6.36
C ASP A 142 18.37 11.84 5.69
N GLY A 143 19.21 12.83 5.39
CA GLY A 143 18.78 14.04 4.73
C GLY A 143 19.75 15.20 4.94
N ARG A 144 19.21 16.42 4.89
CA ARG A 144 20.02 17.63 4.94
C ARG A 144 20.30 18.06 6.38
N TRP A 145 21.56 18.34 6.67
CA TRP A 145 22.09 18.78 7.94
C TRP A 145 22.54 20.25 7.86
N VAL A 146 22.28 21.00 8.92
CA VAL A 146 22.75 22.38 9.11
C VAL A 146 23.24 22.51 10.54
N ALA A 147 24.53 22.81 10.72
CA ALA A 147 25.17 22.97 12.04
C ALA A 147 24.92 21.80 13.03
N GLY A 148 24.84 20.58 12.52
CA GLY A 148 24.64 19.36 13.31
C GLY A 148 23.18 18.97 13.54
N GLN A 149 22.22 19.67 12.95
CA GLN A 149 20.78 19.36 13.07
C GLN A 149 20.17 19.07 11.70
N LEU A 150 19.17 18.19 11.66
CA LEU A 150 18.41 17.88 10.45
C LEU A 150 17.47 19.04 10.08
N TYR A 151 17.41 19.39 8.79
CA TYR A 151 16.62 20.50 8.26
C TYR A 151 16.08 20.19 6.87
N GLY A 152 14.91 20.73 6.54
CA GLY A 152 14.29 20.54 5.22
C GLY A 152 13.71 19.14 5.07
N HIS A 153 13.64 18.62 3.84
CA HIS A 153 13.09 17.29 3.61
C HIS A 153 14.10 16.20 3.98
N ALA A 154 13.69 15.23 4.79
CA ALA A 154 14.54 14.14 5.25
C ALA A 154 13.71 12.90 5.64
N ILE A 155 14.40 11.78 5.85
CA ILE A 155 13.86 10.50 6.30
C ILE A 155 14.40 10.21 7.70
N HIS A 156 13.52 9.77 8.59
CA HIS A 156 13.87 9.30 9.92
C HIS A 156 13.22 7.94 10.16
N VAL A 157 14.02 6.92 10.42
CA VAL A 157 13.57 5.62 10.92
C VAL A 157 13.91 5.55 12.39
N ASP A 158 12.92 5.41 13.27
CA ASP A 158 13.17 5.30 14.71
C ASP A 158 13.67 3.89 15.09
N ALA A 159 14.07 3.72 16.35
CA ALA A 159 14.56 2.45 16.87
C ALA A 159 13.51 1.32 16.84
N ASP A 160 12.23 1.67 16.80
CA ASP A 160 11.12 0.71 16.73
C ASP A 160 10.79 0.29 15.29
N GLY A 161 11.38 0.97 14.29
CA GLY A 161 11.21 0.73 12.87
C GLY A 161 10.09 1.55 12.22
N ASN A 162 9.56 2.58 12.88
CA ASN A 162 8.65 3.53 12.26
C ASN A 162 9.45 4.48 11.36
N ARG A 163 8.92 4.78 10.17
CA ARG A 163 9.57 5.62 9.16
C ARG A 163 8.78 6.91 8.95
N TYR A 164 9.37 8.04 9.29
CA TYR A 164 8.91 9.37 8.90
C TYR A 164 9.66 9.87 7.68
N GLU A 165 8.94 10.48 6.75
CA GLU A 165 9.48 11.17 5.58
C GLU A 165 8.76 12.51 5.43
N GLY A 166 9.48 13.62 5.51
CA GLY A 166 8.84 14.93 5.52
C GLY A 166 9.78 16.06 5.90
N GLN A 167 9.18 17.19 6.26
CA GLN A 167 9.92 18.39 6.64
C GLN A 167 10.46 18.30 8.08
N PHE A 168 11.67 18.80 8.27
CA PHE A 168 12.37 18.93 9.55
C PHE A 168 12.81 20.36 9.79
N ARG A 169 12.78 20.77 11.06
CA ARG A 169 13.36 22.03 11.54
C ARG A 169 14.08 21.78 12.85
N ALA A 170 15.36 22.14 12.92
CA ALA A 170 16.18 21.96 14.11
C ALA A 170 16.21 20.50 14.65
N GLY A 171 16.20 19.52 13.75
CA GLY A 171 16.27 18.10 14.10
C GLY A 171 14.94 17.44 14.43
N VAL A 172 13.82 18.16 14.43
CA VAL A 172 12.48 17.57 14.68
C VAL A 172 11.55 17.69 13.48
N PRO A 173 10.64 16.71 13.25
CA PRO A 173 9.57 16.82 12.27
C PRO A 173 8.78 18.13 12.44
N ASN A 174 8.68 18.92 11.37
CA ASN A 174 8.01 20.22 11.39
C ASN A 174 7.56 20.60 9.97
N GLY A 175 6.25 20.69 9.74
CA GLY A 175 5.64 20.88 8.43
C GLY A 175 4.90 19.64 7.93
N GLU A 176 4.72 19.50 6.62
CA GLU A 176 4.05 18.32 6.03
C GLU A 176 4.96 17.09 6.05
N GLY A 177 4.37 15.93 6.33
CA GLY A 177 5.10 14.66 6.34
C GLY A 177 4.21 13.43 6.24
N ARG A 178 4.87 12.29 6.02
CA ARG A 178 4.31 10.95 6.00
C ARG A 178 4.99 10.13 7.07
N LEU A 179 4.22 9.62 8.03
CA LEU A 179 4.67 8.69 9.04
C LEU A 179 4.10 7.30 8.76
N GLU A 180 4.96 6.31 8.63
CA GLU A 180 4.63 4.90 8.51
C GLU A 180 5.10 4.16 9.75
N THR A 181 4.17 3.55 10.46
CA THR A 181 4.49 2.72 11.63
C THR A 181 4.95 1.34 11.17
N LYS A 182 5.76 0.66 11.99
CA LYS A 182 6.13 -0.75 11.76
C LYS A 182 4.92 -1.68 11.61
N THR A 183 3.78 -1.30 12.19
CA THR A 183 2.52 -2.04 12.08
C THR A 183 1.78 -1.83 10.76
N GLY A 184 2.23 -0.92 9.89
CA GLY A 184 1.62 -0.62 8.58
C GLY A 184 0.59 0.52 8.60
N GLU A 185 0.36 1.19 9.75
CA GLU A 185 -0.40 2.44 9.77
C GLU A 185 0.42 3.55 9.11
N ILE A 186 -0.20 4.29 8.20
CA ILE A 186 0.37 5.42 7.49
C ILE A 186 -0.44 6.67 7.84
N PHE A 187 0.21 7.71 8.37
CA PHE A 187 -0.37 9.03 8.55
C PHE A 187 0.28 10.01 7.58
N VAL A 188 -0.52 10.76 6.82
CA VAL A 188 -0.05 11.87 5.97
C VAL A 188 -0.71 13.16 6.42
N GLY A 189 0.08 14.15 6.81
CA GLY A 189 -0.45 15.45 7.23
C GLY A 189 0.61 16.32 7.88
N SER A 190 0.13 17.32 8.62
CA SER A 190 0.97 18.34 9.24
C SER A 190 1.57 17.88 10.58
N PHE A 191 2.80 18.31 10.85
CA PHE A 191 3.55 18.05 12.07
C PHE A 191 4.09 19.36 12.66
N ALA A 192 4.09 19.47 13.99
CA ALA A 192 4.74 20.56 14.72
C ALA A 192 5.52 19.98 15.91
N ASP A 193 6.77 20.42 16.04
CA ASP A 193 7.70 20.02 17.10
C ASP A 193 7.75 18.51 17.36
N GLY A 194 7.81 17.73 16.28
CA GLY A 194 7.89 16.26 16.31
C GLY A 194 6.55 15.54 16.45
N LEU A 195 5.44 16.25 16.60
CA LEU A 195 4.12 15.68 16.86
C LEU A 195 3.17 15.92 15.68
N LYS A 196 2.24 15.00 15.45
CA LYS A 196 1.11 15.22 14.52
C LYS A 196 0.33 16.46 14.99
N ASP A 197 0.17 17.45 14.14
CA ASP A 197 -0.44 18.74 14.51
C ASP A 197 -1.10 19.38 13.29
N GLY A 198 -2.43 19.43 13.23
CA GLY A 198 -3.19 19.86 12.06
C GLY A 198 -4.06 18.75 11.46
N LYS A 199 -4.47 18.91 10.19
CA LYS A 199 -5.27 17.91 9.49
C LYS A 199 -4.36 16.81 8.95
N GLY A 200 -4.85 15.58 8.97
CA GLY A 200 -4.15 14.46 8.35
C GLY A 200 -5.08 13.34 7.92
N ARG A 201 -4.56 12.54 7.00
CA ARG A 201 -5.19 11.34 6.46
C ARG A 201 -4.44 10.12 7.00
N THR A 202 -5.12 9.29 7.76
CA THR A 202 -4.56 8.05 8.31
C THR A 202 -5.09 6.86 7.51
N ARG A 203 -4.20 6.03 6.97
CA ARG A 203 -4.48 4.67 6.51
C ARG A 203 -4.04 3.72 7.61
N LEU A 204 -4.96 3.01 8.23
CA LEU A 204 -4.63 1.95 9.19
C LEU A 204 -3.96 0.79 8.47
N SER A 205 -3.29 -0.09 9.21
CA SER A 205 -2.63 -1.29 8.67
C SER A 205 -3.58 -2.21 7.88
N GLY A 206 -4.88 -2.17 8.19
CA GLY A 206 -5.94 -2.86 7.44
C GLY A 206 -6.48 -2.11 6.23
N GLY A 207 -5.82 -1.06 5.75
CA GLY A 207 -6.19 -0.30 4.54
C GLY A 207 -7.31 0.73 4.74
N THR A 208 -8.00 0.73 5.89
CA THR A 208 -9.04 1.72 6.21
C THR A 208 -8.44 3.12 6.28
N VAL A 209 -8.99 4.05 5.48
CA VAL A 209 -8.54 5.44 5.41
C VAL A 209 -9.56 6.36 6.10
N TYR A 210 -9.09 7.26 6.95
CA TYR A 210 -9.94 8.29 7.55
C TYR A 210 -9.21 9.62 7.69
N TRP A 211 -10.00 10.70 7.76
CA TRP A 211 -9.52 12.04 8.05
C TRP A 211 -9.57 12.32 9.55
N SER A 212 -8.51 12.93 10.05
CA SER A 212 -8.34 13.29 11.45
C SER A 212 -7.76 14.69 11.60
N GLN A 213 -8.05 15.30 12.75
CA GLN A 213 -7.56 16.58 13.22
C GLN A 213 -6.76 16.32 14.48
N TRP A 214 -5.54 16.80 14.49
CA TRP A 214 -4.58 16.64 15.57
C TRP A 214 -4.23 17.99 16.17
N ALA A 215 -3.96 18.00 17.47
CA ALA A 215 -3.33 19.09 18.18
C ALA A 215 -2.30 18.50 19.15
N MET A 216 -1.03 18.90 19.01
CA MET A 216 0.07 18.47 19.90
C MET A 216 0.16 16.95 20.06
N GLY A 217 0.07 16.20 18.95
CA GLY A 217 0.18 14.74 18.95
C GLY A 217 -1.06 14.02 19.49
N LYS A 218 -2.11 14.75 19.86
CA LYS A 218 -3.39 14.19 20.27
C LYS A 218 -4.43 14.41 19.19
N GLU A 219 -5.12 13.35 18.80
CA GLU A 219 -6.29 13.44 17.93
C GLU A 219 -7.42 14.17 18.69
N ILE A 220 -7.83 15.32 18.18
CA ILE A 220 -8.88 16.19 18.78
C ILE A 220 -10.22 16.14 18.04
N GLY A 221 -10.25 15.45 16.89
CA GLY A 221 -11.48 15.17 16.15
C GLY A 221 -11.15 14.37 14.90
N GLY A 222 -11.95 13.37 14.57
CA GLY A 222 -11.70 12.51 13.42
C GLY A 222 -12.79 11.45 13.31
N ALA A 223 -13.04 10.98 12.10
CA ALA A 223 -13.93 9.84 11.86
C ALA A 223 -13.14 8.53 12.02
N ARG A 224 -12.62 8.27 13.22
CA ARG A 224 -11.77 7.11 13.50
C ARG A 224 -12.61 5.85 13.74
N PRO A 225 -12.27 4.72 13.10
CA PRO A 225 -12.65 3.39 13.56
C PRO A 225 -11.58 2.86 14.55
N ASP A 226 -11.99 2.45 15.76
CA ASP A 226 -11.08 1.96 16.80
C ASP A 226 -10.71 0.47 16.57
N VAL A 227 -9.42 0.11 16.58
CA VAL A 227 -8.92 -1.15 15.94
C VAL A 227 -7.95 -2.01 16.77
N LEU A 228 -7.33 -1.56 17.88
CA LEU A 228 -6.08 -2.21 18.34
C LEU A 228 -6.11 -3.03 19.64
N ALA A 229 -7.26 -3.49 20.14
CA ALA A 229 -7.28 -4.35 21.34
C ALA A 229 -7.84 -5.79 21.17
N ASP A 230 -8.57 -6.12 20.10
CA ASP A 230 -9.48 -7.29 20.12
C ASP A 230 -9.24 -8.36 19.03
N ALA A 231 -8.09 -8.35 18.36
CA ALA A 231 -7.81 -9.32 17.29
C ALA A 231 -7.68 -10.80 17.74
N ARG A 232 -7.78 -11.11 19.04
CA ARG A 232 -7.83 -12.51 19.55
C ARG A 232 -8.91 -12.80 20.57
N VAL A 233 -9.60 -11.77 21.05
CA VAL A 233 -10.70 -11.91 22.01
C VAL A 233 -11.78 -11.03 21.41
N GLY A 234 -12.83 -11.66 20.88
CA GLY A 234 -13.97 -10.92 20.34
C GLY A 234 -14.36 -9.85 21.33
N GLY A 235 -14.18 -8.60 20.93
CA GLY A 235 -14.22 -7.49 21.85
C GLY A 235 -15.42 -7.50 22.76
N LEU A 236 -15.21 -7.06 24.00
CA LEU A 236 -16.22 -6.99 25.05
C LEU A 236 -17.47 -6.27 24.53
N LEU A 237 -18.43 -7.04 24.00
CA LEU A 237 -19.81 -6.59 23.90
C LEU A 237 -20.24 -6.32 25.33
N LYS A 238 -20.52 -5.06 25.66
CA LYS A 238 -21.22 -4.69 26.91
C LYS A 238 -22.38 -5.66 27.07
N ALA A 239 -22.46 -6.27 28.25
CA ALA A 239 -23.40 -7.33 28.62
C ALA A 239 -24.71 -7.24 27.83
N GLN A 240 -24.88 -8.15 26.87
CA GLN A 240 -26.21 -8.39 26.33
C GLN A 240 -27.04 -8.90 27.51
N THR A 241 -28.17 -8.25 27.76
CA THR A 241 -29.06 -8.57 28.88
C THR A 241 -29.59 -9.99 28.71
N GLY A 242 -28.91 -10.96 29.32
CA GLY A 242 -29.23 -12.39 29.19
C GLY A 242 -29.35 -13.10 30.52
N GLY A 243 -28.40 -12.89 31.44
CA GLY A 243 -28.34 -13.74 32.63
C GLY A 243 -27.97 -15.19 32.27
N GLY A 244 -27.44 -15.96 33.22
CA GLY A 244 -27.21 -17.40 33.02
C GLY A 244 -26.00 -17.74 32.15
N SER A 245 -26.13 -18.73 31.27
CA SER A 245 -25.03 -19.28 30.46
C SER A 245 -24.47 -18.27 29.45
N ALA A 246 -25.33 -17.40 28.90
CA ALA A 246 -24.94 -16.37 27.92
C ALA A 246 -23.91 -15.37 28.46
N ASP A 247 -24.01 -14.96 29.74
CA ASP A 247 -23.10 -13.99 30.37
C ASP A 247 -21.65 -14.51 30.48
N LYS A 248 -21.50 -15.82 30.38
CA LYS A 248 -20.22 -16.51 30.54
C LYS A 248 -19.60 -16.90 29.21
N VAL A 249 -20.25 -16.62 28.08
CA VAL A 249 -19.81 -17.08 26.75
C VAL A 249 -19.41 -15.89 25.88
N GLU A 250 -18.24 -16.02 25.26
CA GLU A 250 -17.76 -15.15 24.19
C GLU A 250 -17.84 -15.88 22.86
N ILE A 251 -18.29 -15.16 21.83
CA ILE A 251 -18.37 -15.66 20.46
C ILE A 251 -17.47 -14.79 19.58
N GLY A 252 -16.42 -15.39 19.03
CA GLY A 252 -15.51 -14.78 18.07
C GLY A 252 -15.75 -15.30 16.66
N ILE A 253 -15.53 -14.43 15.67
CA ILE A 253 -15.51 -14.78 14.25
C ILE A 253 -14.14 -14.34 13.72
N ALA A 254 -13.41 -15.26 13.09
CA ALA A 254 -12.10 -14.98 12.52
C ALA A 254 -11.93 -15.74 11.19
N VAL A 255 -11.12 -15.21 10.28
CA VAL A 255 -10.70 -15.94 9.08
C VAL A 255 -9.73 -17.07 9.45
N ASP A 256 -9.91 -18.27 8.88
CA ASP A 256 -8.98 -19.38 9.07
C ASP A 256 -7.71 -19.13 8.24
N GLN A 257 -6.69 -18.61 8.91
CA GLN A 257 -5.40 -18.26 8.30
C GLN A 257 -4.68 -19.46 7.68
N ARG A 258 -4.93 -20.69 8.17
CA ARG A 258 -4.26 -21.90 7.66
C ARG A 258 -4.75 -22.27 6.26
N MET A 259 -6.06 -22.20 6.07
CA MET A 259 -6.68 -22.46 4.76
C MET A 259 -6.48 -21.29 3.81
N THR A 260 -6.54 -20.07 4.33
CA THR A 260 -6.35 -18.85 3.54
C THR A 260 -5.02 -18.88 2.80
N GLN A 261 -3.92 -19.33 3.43
CA GLN A 261 -2.62 -19.43 2.79
C GLN A 261 -2.55 -20.45 1.64
N GLN A 262 -3.53 -21.35 1.54
CA GLN A 262 -3.60 -22.44 0.56
C GLN A 262 -4.75 -22.24 -0.44
N ALA A 263 -5.57 -21.22 -0.24
CA ALA A 263 -6.66 -20.86 -1.13
C ALA A 263 -6.14 -19.87 -2.18
N ASP A 264 -6.68 -19.98 -3.41
CA ASP A 264 -6.34 -19.05 -4.49
C ASP A 264 -6.73 -17.61 -4.10
N MET A 265 -7.93 -17.44 -3.52
CA MET A 265 -8.37 -16.17 -2.95
C MET A 265 -8.16 -16.11 -1.43
N GLN A 266 -7.35 -15.15 -1.00
CA GLN A 266 -7.01 -14.97 0.40
C GLN A 266 -7.86 -13.87 1.05
N TYR A 267 -8.43 -14.17 2.22
CA TYR A 267 -9.20 -13.25 3.04
C TYR A 267 -8.49 -12.93 4.35
N GLN A 268 -8.83 -11.79 4.94
CA GLN A 268 -8.45 -11.40 6.29
C GLN A 268 -9.65 -10.82 7.03
N HIS A 269 -9.51 -10.60 8.33
CA HIS A 269 -10.54 -9.98 9.14
C HIS A 269 -9.99 -8.87 10.02
N LEU A 270 -10.83 -7.87 10.28
CA LEU A 270 -10.59 -6.72 11.12
C LEU A 270 -11.69 -6.64 12.16
N VAL A 271 -11.36 -6.75 13.44
CA VAL A 271 -12.32 -6.58 14.54
C VAL A 271 -12.33 -5.11 14.96
N ARG A 272 -13.50 -4.46 14.89
CA ARG A 272 -13.76 -3.11 15.37
C ARG A 272 -14.64 -3.17 16.63
N ASP A 273 -14.86 -2.04 17.28
CA ASP A 273 -15.73 -1.97 18.46
C ASP A 273 -17.15 -2.48 18.19
N GLU A 274 -17.71 -2.08 17.05
CA GLU A 274 -19.11 -2.37 16.70
C GLU A 274 -19.28 -3.59 15.81
N ASP A 275 -18.29 -3.93 14.99
CA ASP A 275 -18.40 -5.00 13.98
C ASP A 275 -17.08 -5.74 13.68
N ILE A 276 -17.15 -6.75 12.83
CA ILE A 276 -16.01 -7.49 12.29
C ILE A 276 -16.06 -7.36 10.77
N ALA A 277 -15.06 -6.79 10.12
CA ALA A 277 -14.99 -6.77 8.67
C ALA A 277 -14.17 -7.97 8.16
N ILE A 278 -14.67 -8.71 7.16
CA ILE A 278 -13.95 -9.79 6.46
C ILE A 278 -13.82 -9.39 4.99
N TYR A 279 -12.60 -9.35 4.46
CA TYR A 279 -12.29 -8.80 3.13
C TYR A 279 -11.00 -9.41 2.53
N PRO A 280 -10.76 -9.28 1.22
CA PRO A 280 -9.56 -9.82 0.56
C PRO A 280 -8.24 -9.27 1.12
N VAL A 281 -7.18 -10.07 1.07
CA VAL A 281 -5.81 -9.64 1.46
C VAL A 281 -5.17 -8.79 0.37
N SER A 282 -5.41 -9.11 -0.90
CA SER A 282 -4.76 -8.47 -2.05
C SER A 282 -5.08 -6.98 -2.13
N ASP A 283 -4.03 -6.15 -2.13
CA ASP A 283 -4.14 -4.70 -2.36
C ASP A 283 -4.79 -4.42 -3.71
N GLN A 284 -4.47 -5.19 -4.75
CA GLN A 284 -5.04 -5.03 -6.09
C GLN A 284 -6.56 -5.21 -6.10
N TYR A 285 -7.10 -6.24 -5.44
CA TYR A 285 -8.54 -6.47 -5.37
C TYR A 285 -9.23 -5.46 -4.44
N ASN A 286 -8.55 -5.01 -3.38
CA ASN A 286 -9.05 -3.96 -2.50
C ASN A 286 -9.06 -2.59 -3.21
N ASP A 287 -8.07 -2.30 -4.04
CA ASP A 287 -7.97 -1.07 -4.82
C ASP A 287 -9.01 -1.04 -5.95
N ALA A 288 -9.24 -2.17 -6.63
CA ALA A 288 -10.35 -2.34 -7.56
C ALA A 288 -11.71 -2.17 -6.87
N TRP A 289 -11.86 -2.75 -5.67
CA TRP A 289 -13.06 -2.61 -4.86
C TRP A 289 -13.33 -1.13 -4.48
N ASN A 290 -12.32 -0.45 -3.93
CA ASN A 290 -12.41 0.93 -3.47
C ASN A 290 -12.37 1.94 -4.62
N GLY A 291 -11.94 1.54 -5.81
CA GLY A 291 -11.69 2.40 -6.96
C GLY A 291 -10.60 3.42 -6.69
N THR A 292 -9.57 2.96 -5.99
CA THR A 292 -8.37 3.71 -5.64
C THR A 292 -7.15 3.28 -6.46
N GLY A 293 -7.28 2.17 -7.18
CA GLY A 293 -6.24 1.63 -8.05
C GLY A 293 -6.14 2.34 -9.40
N GLU A 294 -5.00 2.14 -10.07
CA GLU A 294 -4.84 2.49 -11.48
C GLU A 294 -5.37 1.35 -12.33
N ILE A 295 -6.32 1.64 -13.22
CA ILE A 295 -6.81 0.69 -14.22
C ILE A 295 -5.69 0.51 -15.26
N ARG A 296 -5.19 -0.71 -15.37
CA ARG A 296 -4.04 -1.06 -16.21
C ARG A 296 -4.41 -2.07 -17.27
N THR A 297 -3.48 -2.27 -18.19
CA THR A 297 -3.58 -3.28 -19.22
C THR A 297 -3.24 -4.66 -18.68
N GLY A 298 -4.07 -5.64 -19.05
CA GLY A 298 -3.96 -7.03 -18.61
C GLY A 298 -5.23 -7.54 -17.92
N ASN A 299 -5.42 -8.85 -17.99
CA ASN A 299 -6.57 -9.53 -17.39
C ASN A 299 -6.31 -9.79 -15.90
N VAL A 300 -6.37 -8.71 -15.11
CA VAL A 300 -6.21 -8.71 -13.65
C VAL A 300 -7.13 -9.71 -12.93
N TYR A 301 -8.24 -10.08 -13.58
CA TYR A 301 -9.27 -10.97 -13.04
C TYR A 301 -9.28 -12.37 -13.68
N GLU A 302 -8.32 -12.70 -14.55
CA GLU A 302 -8.16 -14.04 -15.14
C GLU A 302 -7.21 -14.93 -14.32
N GLY A 303 -7.26 -16.24 -14.58
CA GLY A 303 -6.37 -17.23 -13.98
C GLY A 303 -6.86 -17.85 -12.66
N MET A 304 -7.86 -17.26 -11.99
CA MET A 304 -8.48 -17.85 -10.81
C MET A 304 -9.81 -18.52 -11.16
N ASP A 305 -10.03 -19.75 -10.69
CA ASP A 305 -11.35 -20.36 -10.69
C ASP A 305 -12.22 -19.73 -9.60
N TRP A 306 -12.86 -18.61 -9.96
CA TRP A 306 -13.74 -17.85 -9.08
C TRP A 306 -14.98 -18.64 -8.61
N GLU A 307 -15.31 -19.76 -9.24
CA GLU A 307 -16.40 -20.64 -8.78
C GLU A 307 -15.98 -21.48 -7.58
N THR A 308 -14.68 -21.74 -7.43
CA THR A 308 -14.13 -22.60 -6.37
C THR A 308 -13.29 -21.86 -5.33
N ALA A 309 -13.38 -20.52 -5.30
CA ALA A 309 -12.67 -19.62 -4.37
C ALA A 309 -13.56 -19.11 -3.20
N PRO A 310 -13.87 -19.94 -2.18
CA PRO A 310 -14.63 -19.52 -1.00
C PRO A 310 -13.75 -18.78 0.02
N ALA A 311 -14.38 -18.07 0.94
CA ALA A 311 -13.73 -17.61 2.17
C ALA A 311 -13.86 -18.67 3.27
N PHE A 312 -12.81 -18.84 4.08
CA PHE A 312 -12.82 -19.76 5.21
C PHE A 312 -12.80 -19.01 6.54
N ALA A 313 -13.74 -19.30 7.43
CA ALA A 313 -13.82 -18.67 8.74
C ALA A 313 -14.01 -19.69 9.87
N GLU A 314 -13.55 -19.33 11.07
CA GLU A 314 -13.81 -20.05 12.30
C GLU A 314 -14.71 -19.20 13.20
N VAL A 315 -15.72 -19.84 13.77
CA VAL A 315 -16.61 -19.30 14.79
C VAL A 315 -16.27 -20.00 16.10
N ASP A 316 -15.68 -19.25 17.01
CA ASP A 316 -15.18 -19.72 18.29
C ASP A 316 -16.15 -19.32 19.41
N LEU A 317 -16.65 -20.31 20.15
CA LEU A 317 -17.41 -20.10 21.38
C LEU A 317 -16.52 -20.52 22.55
N LYS A 318 -16.27 -19.64 23.51
CA LYS A 318 -15.45 -19.95 24.70
C LYS A 318 -16.11 -19.41 25.96
N THR A 319 -16.06 -20.19 27.04
CA THR A 319 -16.52 -19.72 28.34
C THR A 319 -15.44 -18.92 29.06
N THR A 320 -15.76 -17.73 29.57
CA THR A 320 -14.82 -16.82 30.24
C THR A 320 -14.29 -17.37 31.57
N ASP A 321 -15.11 -18.15 32.27
CA ASP A 321 -14.79 -18.74 33.58
C ASP A 321 -14.39 -20.23 33.50
N ARG A 322 -14.25 -20.79 32.29
CA ARG A 322 -14.00 -22.22 32.01
C ARG A 322 -15.09 -23.17 32.49
N SER A 323 -16.26 -22.67 32.89
CA SER A 323 -17.41 -23.53 33.21
C SER A 323 -17.92 -24.24 31.95
N ARG A 324 -18.75 -25.27 32.12
CA ARG A 324 -19.41 -25.91 30.99
C ARG A 324 -20.83 -25.40 30.85
N VAL A 325 -21.19 -25.00 29.64
CA VAL A 325 -22.53 -24.54 29.27
C VAL A 325 -23.15 -25.51 28.28
N LYS A 326 -24.47 -25.73 28.38
CA LYS A 326 -25.20 -26.60 27.46
C LYS A 326 -25.82 -25.75 26.34
N ILE A 327 -25.29 -25.87 25.13
CA ILE A 327 -25.83 -25.21 23.93
C ILE A 327 -27.00 -26.01 23.38
N ASP A 328 -28.11 -25.34 23.05
CA ASP A 328 -29.27 -25.95 22.40
C ASP A 328 -29.11 -25.92 20.88
N SER A 329 -28.91 -24.71 20.34
CA SER A 329 -28.71 -24.43 18.92
C SER A 329 -27.72 -23.30 18.68
N LEU A 330 -27.18 -23.25 17.46
CA LEU A 330 -26.32 -22.20 16.95
C LEU A 330 -26.85 -21.82 15.57
N GLU A 331 -26.97 -20.52 15.30
CA GLU A 331 -27.43 -20.01 14.01
C GLU A 331 -26.62 -18.79 13.59
N MET A 332 -26.50 -18.59 12.27
CA MET A 332 -26.03 -17.35 11.68
C MET A 332 -27.24 -16.51 11.29
N LYS A 333 -27.40 -15.36 11.91
CA LYS A 333 -28.42 -14.37 11.58
C LYS A 333 -27.86 -13.43 10.53
N VAL A 334 -28.38 -13.46 9.31
CA VAL A 334 -27.96 -12.57 8.24
C VAL A 334 -28.96 -11.41 8.15
N ALA A 335 -28.52 -10.22 8.54
CA ALA A 335 -29.31 -9.00 8.49
C ALA A 335 -29.52 -8.54 7.04
N ALA A 336 -28.47 -8.57 6.22
CA ALA A 336 -28.54 -8.19 4.82
C ALA A 336 -27.51 -8.96 3.98
N SER A 337 -27.89 -9.28 2.75
CA SER A 337 -27.05 -9.94 1.76
C SER A 337 -27.24 -9.22 0.43
N GLU A 338 -26.35 -8.28 0.15
CA GLU A 338 -26.51 -7.27 -0.91
C GLU A 338 -25.52 -7.52 -2.03
N ALA A 339 -25.96 -7.34 -3.27
CA ALA A 339 -25.05 -7.37 -4.40
C ALA A 339 -24.15 -6.13 -4.38
N TYR A 340 -22.88 -6.32 -4.75
CA TYR A 340 -21.96 -5.20 -4.92
C TYR A 340 -21.92 -4.80 -6.40
N ARG A 341 -22.71 -3.79 -6.77
CA ARG A 341 -22.95 -3.35 -8.16
C ARG A 341 -21.90 -2.41 -8.75
N LYS A 342 -20.81 -2.12 -8.02
CA LYS A 342 -19.78 -1.24 -8.57
C LYS A 342 -19.15 -1.87 -9.82
N PRO A 343 -18.98 -1.11 -10.92
CA PRO A 343 -18.16 -1.53 -12.06
C PRO A 343 -16.73 -1.85 -11.62
N MET A 344 -16.09 -2.82 -12.29
CA MET A 344 -14.69 -3.18 -12.06
C MET A 344 -14.01 -3.22 -13.42
N LEU A 345 -13.22 -2.19 -13.71
CA LEU A 345 -12.73 -1.95 -15.05
C LEU A 345 -11.33 -2.53 -15.23
N SER A 346 -11.07 -3.09 -16.40
CA SER A 346 -9.75 -3.48 -16.89
C SER A 346 -9.59 -3.01 -18.33
N ILE A 347 -8.35 -2.90 -18.78
CA ILE A 347 -8.07 -2.56 -20.18
C ILE A 347 -7.51 -3.80 -20.88
N SER A 348 -8.19 -4.19 -21.95
CA SER A 348 -7.70 -5.19 -22.89
C SER A 348 -7.09 -4.47 -24.08
N GLU A 349 -5.77 -4.59 -24.24
CA GLU A 349 -5.10 -4.08 -25.43
C GLU A 349 -5.45 -4.95 -26.64
N HIS A 350 -5.60 -4.30 -27.80
CA HIS A 350 -5.73 -5.02 -29.05
C HIS A 350 -4.38 -5.17 -29.71
N TYR A 351 -3.93 -6.43 -29.79
CA TYR A 351 -2.82 -6.80 -30.65
C TYR A 351 -3.36 -7.33 -31.98
N GLY A 352 -2.63 -7.09 -33.06
CA GLY A 352 -3.03 -7.55 -34.38
C GLY A 352 -1.92 -7.39 -35.41
N CYS A 353 -2.12 -8.03 -36.55
CA CYS A 353 -1.14 -8.22 -37.62
C CYS A 353 -0.83 -6.97 -38.48
N VAL A 354 -1.21 -5.76 -38.03
CA VAL A 354 -0.98 -4.49 -38.73
C VAL A 354 -0.55 -3.40 -37.76
N GLY A 355 0.23 -2.45 -38.27
CA GLY A 355 0.93 -1.48 -37.44
C GLY A 355 0.06 -0.49 -36.67
N PHE A 356 -1.09 -0.07 -37.19
CA PHE A 356 -1.91 0.96 -36.54
C PHE A 356 -3.19 0.36 -35.94
N ARG A 357 -3.20 0.23 -34.60
CA ARG A 357 -4.37 -0.20 -33.81
C ARG A 357 -4.56 0.79 -32.66
N PRO A 358 -5.21 1.93 -32.91
CA PRO A 358 -5.45 2.95 -31.90
C PRO A 358 -6.62 2.58 -30.97
N ASP A 359 -6.98 1.29 -30.91
CA ASP A 359 -8.18 0.82 -30.24
C ASP A 359 -7.79 -0.12 -29.11
N PHE A 360 -8.49 0.00 -27.99
CA PHE A 360 -8.44 -0.93 -26.87
C PHE A 360 -9.85 -1.14 -26.35
N SER A 361 -10.09 -2.19 -25.59
CA SER A 361 -11.36 -2.38 -24.91
C SER A 361 -11.24 -2.02 -23.44
N ILE A 362 -12.27 -1.33 -22.93
CA ILE A 362 -12.52 -1.25 -21.50
C ILE A 362 -13.49 -2.39 -21.18
N VAL A 363 -13.05 -3.35 -20.38
CA VAL A 363 -13.85 -4.50 -19.97
C VAL A 363 -14.40 -4.24 -18.57
N ASN A 364 -15.68 -4.51 -18.37
CA ASN A 364 -16.32 -4.42 -17.06
C ASN A 364 -16.52 -5.81 -16.47
N ASN A 365 -15.65 -6.14 -15.53
CA ASN A 365 -15.73 -7.32 -14.68
C ASN A 365 -16.56 -7.06 -13.39
N GLY A 366 -17.20 -5.89 -13.28
CA GLY A 366 -18.14 -5.56 -12.22
C GLY A 366 -19.56 -6.01 -12.54
N TRP A 367 -20.44 -5.91 -11.54
CA TRP A 367 -21.82 -6.40 -11.62
C TRP A 367 -22.86 -5.32 -11.91
N GLY A 368 -22.46 -4.06 -12.04
CA GLY A 368 -23.34 -2.98 -12.47
C GLY A 368 -22.80 -2.26 -13.69
N ASP A 369 -23.68 -1.52 -14.34
CA ASP A 369 -23.40 -0.84 -15.58
C ASP A 369 -22.60 0.45 -15.33
N VAL A 370 -21.70 0.74 -16.26
CA VAL A 370 -21.02 2.02 -16.36
C VAL A 370 -21.93 2.98 -17.11
N LYS A 371 -22.14 4.18 -16.57
CA LYS A 371 -22.97 5.23 -17.17
C LYS A 371 -22.17 6.50 -17.41
N ASP A 372 -22.42 7.11 -18.57
CA ASP A 372 -21.90 8.44 -18.94
C ASP A 372 -20.38 8.57 -18.82
N MET A 373 -19.63 7.52 -19.16
CA MET A 373 -18.18 7.51 -19.03
C MET A 373 -17.53 8.55 -19.95
N LYS A 374 -16.59 9.29 -19.36
CA LYS A 374 -15.70 10.22 -20.03
C LYS A 374 -14.26 9.83 -19.74
N MET A 375 -13.46 9.79 -20.79
CA MET A 375 -12.04 9.53 -20.70
C MET A 375 -11.27 10.82 -20.87
N SER A 376 -10.40 11.14 -19.92
CA SER A 376 -9.41 12.21 -20.01
C SER A 376 -8.04 11.57 -20.15
N ILE A 377 -7.32 11.80 -21.26
CA ILE A 377 -6.06 11.12 -21.60
C ILE A 377 -4.95 12.13 -21.94
N GLN A 378 -3.73 11.83 -21.47
CA GLN A 378 -2.48 12.49 -21.81
C GLN A 378 -1.45 11.44 -22.21
N PHE A 379 -0.50 11.83 -23.06
CA PHE A 379 0.61 10.98 -23.46
C PHE A 379 1.85 11.30 -22.64
N THR A 380 2.60 10.27 -22.25
CA THR A 380 3.78 10.43 -21.39
C THR A 380 4.91 9.51 -21.82
N ARG A 381 6.13 9.84 -21.43
CA ARG A 381 7.28 8.93 -21.55
C ARG A 381 7.26 7.98 -20.37
N THR A 382 7.81 6.80 -20.54
CA THR A 382 8.01 5.85 -19.44
C THR A 382 9.47 5.46 -19.28
N ASP A 383 9.88 5.13 -18.06
CA ASP A 383 11.17 4.49 -17.80
C ASP A 383 11.08 2.96 -18.00
N GLU A 384 12.17 2.24 -17.69
CA GLU A 384 12.23 0.77 -17.81
C GLU A 384 11.28 0.04 -16.83
N GLU A 385 10.73 0.75 -15.84
CA GLU A 385 9.75 0.24 -14.86
C GLU A 385 8.32 0.73 -15.20
N ASP A 386 8.10 1.25 -16.40
CA ASP A 386 6.83 1.80 -16.90
C ASP A 386 6.29 3.03 -16.12
N ASN A 387 7.13 3.65 -15.28
CA ASN A 387 6.74 4.86 -14.55
C ASN A 387 6.73 6.06 -15.48
N ALA A 388 5.72 6.93 -15.35
CA ALA A 388 5.63 8.15 -16.15
C ALA A 388 6.80 9.11 -15.83
N THR A 389 7.50 9.58 -16.87
CA THR A 389 8.64 10.50 -16.76
C THR A 389 8.45 11.74 -17.63
N GLY A 390 8.97 12.87 -17.15
CA GLY A 390 8.88 14.15 -17.85
C GLY A 390 7.47 14.78 -17.82
N GLU A 391 7.30 15.86 -18.60
CA GLU A 391 6.03 16.57 -18.71
C GLU A 391 5.08 15.85 -19.68
N PRO A 392 3.87 15.43 -19.25
CA PRO A 392 2.88 14.83 -20.13
C PRO A 392 2.41 15.81 -21.21
N SER A 393 1.80 15.27 -22.28
CA SER A 393 1.17 16.07 -23.32
C SER A 393 0.01 16.91 -22.76
N ARG A 394 -0.55 17.80 -23.58
CA ARG A 394 -1.86 18.39 -23.28
C ARG A 394 -2.93 17.29 -23.08
N MET A 395 -3.93 17.60 -22.28
CA MET A 395 -5.07 16.71 -22.00
C MET A 395 -6.04 16.67 -23.17
N PHE A 396 -6.49 15.47 -23.51
CA PHE A 396 -7.55 15.21 -24.48
C PHE A 396 -8.73 14.54 -23.77
N THR A 397 -9.94 14.77 -24.27
CA THR A 397 -11.16 14.21 -23.67
C THR A 397 -12.00 13.50 -24.71
N LYS A 398 -12.51 12.31 -24.39
CA LYS A 398 -13.41 11.53 -25.25
C LYS A 398 -14.60 11.04 -24.43
N ASP A 399 -15.81 11.30 -24.91
CA ASP A 399 -17.02 10.69 -24.36
C ASP A 399 -17.11 9.23 -24.84
N ILE A 400 -17.21 8.29 -23.88
CA ILE A 400 -17.29 6.84 -24.13
C ILE A 400 -18.74 6.36 -24.03
N GLY A 401 -19.51 6.92 -23.09
CA GLY A 401 -20.93 6.62 -22.91
C GLY A 401 -21.19 5.51 -21.90
N THR A 402 -22.24 4.73 -22.14
CA THR A 402 -22.79 3.74 -21.18
C THR A 402 -22.61 2.33 -21.70
N PHE A 403 -22.14 1.41 -20.86
CA PHE A 403 -21.94 0.00 -21.22
C PHE A 403 -22.02 -0.96 -20.01
N GLY A 404 -22.37 -2.22 -20.27
CA GLY A 404 -22.54 -3.25 -19.25
C GLY A 404 -21.36 -4.23 -19.15
N ASP A 405 -20.95 -4.85 -20.26
CA ASP A 405 -19.88 -5.88 -20.27
C ASP A 405 -18.52 -5.33 -20.70
N GLY A 406 -18.52 -4.35 -21.60
CA GLY A 406 -17.32 -3.66 -22.07
C GLY A 406 -17.64 -2.75 -23.25
N VAL A 407 -16.64 -2.00 -23.69
CA VAL A 407 -16.74 -1.10 -24.84
C VAL A 407 -15.39 -1.02 -25.55
N ASP A 408 -15.43 -1.02 -26.88
CA ASP A 408 -14.26 -0.72 -27.70
C ASP A 408 -14.06 0.80 -27.77
N VAL A 409 -12.86 1.25 -27.43
CA VAL A 409 -12.48 2.66 -27.43
C VAL A 409 -11.41 2.90 -28.48
N SER A 410 -11.77 3.64 -29.52
CA SER A 410 -10.82 4.14 -30.52
C SER A 410 -10.27 5.51 -30.12
N ILE A 411 -8.96 5.66 -30.03
CA ILE A 411 -8.30 6.97 -29.85
C ILE A 411 -7.85 7.60 -31.17
N LYS A 412 -8.28 7.08 -32.32
CA LYS A 412 -7.92 7.64 -33.63
C LYS A 412 -8.19 9.15 -33.72
N ASP A 413 -9.38 9.59 -33.34
CA ASP A 413 -9.74 11.02 -33.37
C ASP A 413 -8.85 11.86 -32.45
N VAL A 414 -8.46 11.31 -31.29
CA VAL A 414 -7.54 11.95 -30.34
C VAL A 414 -6.15 12.10 -30.96
N LEU A 415 -5.66 11.06 -31.65
CA LEU A 415 -4.38 11.10 -32.36
C LEU A 415 -4.41 12.09 -33.52
N THR A 416 -5.50 12.13 -34.30
CA THR A 416 -5.69 13.13 -35.37
C THR A 416 -5.71 14.56 -34.80
N GLU A 417 -6.37 14.78 -33.66
CA GLU A 417 -6.37 16.09 -32.97
C GLU A 417 -4.97 16.46 -32.45
N ALA A 418 -4.19 15.47 -32.01
CA ALA A 418 -2.79 15.62 -31.64
C ALA A 418 -1.87 15.86 -32.86
N GLY A 419 -2.41 15.87 -34.08
CA GLY A 419 -1.66 16.14 -35.30
C GLY A 419 -0.93 14.93 -35.90
N VAL A 420 -1.31 13.71 -35.49
CA VAL A 420 -0.83 12.45 -36.06
C VAL A 420 -1.46 12.23 -37.43
N ASP A 421 -0.65 11.85 -38.41
CA ASP A 421 -1.13 11.38 -39.71
C ASP A 421 -1.65 9.94 -39.63
N THR A 422 -2.87 9.81 -39.12
CA THR A 422 -3.55 8.52 -38.98
C THR A 422 -3.88 7.87 -40.32
N THR A 423 -3.95 8.64 -41.41
CA THR A 423 -4.30 8.10 -42.75
C THR A 423 -3.15 7.27 -43.32
N THR A 424 -1.93 7.80 -43.19
CA THR A 424 -0.71 7.08 -43.58
C THR A 424 -0.52 5.83 -42.69
N LEU A 425 -0.77 5.96 -41.39
CA LEU A 425 -0.70 4.83 -40.46
C LEU A 425 -1.70 3.70 -40.77
N GLU A 426 -2.89 4.03 -41.27
CA GLU A 426 -3.92 3.03 -41.66
C GLU A 426 -3.61 2.28 -42.95
N THR A 427 -2.91 2.92 -43.89
CA THR A 427 -2.81 2.44 -45.27
C THR A 427 -1.43 1.90 -45.63
N GLU A 428 -0.36 2.41 -45.00
CA GLU A 428 1.00 2.04 -45.34
C GLU A 428 1.50 0.78 -44.62
N ARG A 429 2.42 0.07 -45.28
CA ARG A 429 3.16 -1.05 -44.70
C ARG A 429 4.59 -0.63 -44.40
N PHE A 430 5.07 -0.98 -43.22
CA PHE A 430 6.43 -0.70 -42.75
C PHE A 430 7.20 -2.01 -42.60
N THR A 431 7.90 -2.40 -43.67
CA THR A 431 8.73 -3.61 -43.71
C THR A 431 10.17 -3.29 -43.34
N CYS A 432 10.84 -4.14 -42.56
CA CYS A 432 12.26 -4.02 -42.30
C CYS A 432 13.02 -5.28 -42.77
N PRO A 433 14.17 -5.15 -43.45
CA PRO A 433 14.86 -6.29 -44.05
C PRO A 433 15.49 -7.25 -43.03
N SER A 434 15.80 -6.80 -41.81
CA SER A 434 16.33 -7.63 -40.73
C SER A 434 16.18 -6.95 -39.37
N ARG A 435 16.24 -7.74 -38.29
CA ARG A 435 16.24 -7.24 -36.90
C ARG A 435 17.40 -6.26 -36.64
N ASP A 436 18.55 -6.49 -37.28
CA ASP A 436 19.74 -5.63 -37.17
C ASP A 436 19.57 -4.25 -37.83
N SER A 437 18.57 -4.08 -38.70
CA SER A 437 18.30 -2.82 -39.41
C SER A 437 17.18 -1.99 -38.75
N LEU A 438 16.63 -2.44 -37.63
CA LEU A 438 15.38 -1.89 -37.08
C LEU A 438 15.48 -0.42 -36.62
N ASP A 439 16.62 0.01 -36.09
CA ASP A 439 16.79 1.43 -35.71
C ASP A 439 16.71 2.36 -36.92
N VAL A 440 17.26 1.93 -38.05
CA VAL A 440 17.19 2.67 -39.32
C VAL A 440 15.77 2.65 -39.87
N CYS A 441 15.09 1.50 -39.82
CA CYS A 441 13.70 1.36 -40.23
C CYS A 441 12.78 2.26 -39.39
N ARG A 442 12.94 2.30 -38.06
CA ARG A 442 12.20 3.18 -37.16
C ARG A 442 12.42 4.66 -37.49
N ALA A 443 13.67 5.06 -37.77
CA ALA A 443 13.97 6.43 -38.20
C ALA A 443 13.31 6.76 -39.55
N GLN A 444 13.20 5.80 -40.48
CA GLN A 444 12.47 5.99 -41.74
C GLN A 444 10.97 6.17 -41.51
N VAL A 445 10.36 5.41 -40.60
CA VAL A 445 8.94 5.59 -40.20
C VAL A 445 8.74 6.97 -39.58
N ALA A 446 9.59 7.38 -38.64
CA ALA A 446 9.54 8.69 -37.98
C ALA A 446 9.66 9.87 -38.95
N ASN A 447 10.38 9.70 -40.07
CA ASN A 447 10.50 10.71 -41.11
C ASN A 447 9.34 10.69 -42.11
N LYS A 448 8.65 9.56 -42.26
CA LYS A 448 7.58 9.36 -43.24
C LYS A 448 6.21 9.70 -42.67
N VAL A 449 5.97 9.41 -41.39
CA VAL A 449 4.72 9.68 -40.68
C VAL A 449 4.88 10.92 -39.82
N LYS A 450 3.95 11.86 -39.95
CA LYS A 450 3.87 13.01 -39.03
C LYS A 450 3.21 12.56 -37.72
N PHE A 451 3.95 12.62 -36.62
CA PHE A 451 3.44 12.21 -35.30
C PHE A 451 2.95 13.38 -34.41
N GLY A 452 3.05 14.62 -34.86
CA GLY A 452 2.48 15.78 -34.15
C GLY A 452 2.92 15.88 -32.68
N ASP A 453 1.99 16.21 -31.79
CA ASP A 453 2.19 16.39 -30.35
C ASP A 453 2.63 15.08 -29.65
N VAL A 454 2.40 13.91 -30.26
CA VAL A 454 2.77 12.62 -29.66
C VAL A 454 4.18 12.17 -30.00
N ALA A 455 4.87 12.85 -30.93
CA ALA A 455 6.18 12.44 -31.43
C ALA A 455 7.23 12.23 -30.32
N ASP A 456 7.21 13.10 -29.32
CA ASP A 456 8.14 13.04 -28.19
C ASP A 456 7.84 11.92 -27.19
N TYR A 457 6.65 11.31 -27.26
CA TYR A 457 6.15 10.30 -26.32
C TYR A 457 6.14 8.88 -26.91
N ILE A 458 6.55 8.73 -28.16
CA ILE A 458 6.65 7.42 -28.80
C ILE A 458 7.74 6.60 -28.11
N SER A 459 7.34 5.42 -27.63
CA SER A 459 8.17 4.41 -26.99
C SER A 459 7.85 3.04 -27.60
N GLY A 460 8.38 1.95 -27.04
CA GLY A 460 8.06 0.59 -27.48
C GLY A 460 9.28 -0.26 -27.87
N SER A 461 9.02 -1.55 -28.11
CA SER A 461 10.05 -2.53 -28.46
C SER A 461 10.55 -2.33 -29.89
N VAL A 462 11.65 -3.01 -30.24
CA VAL A 462 12.33 -2.83 -31.53
C VAL A 462 11.42 -3.09 -32.75
N GLU A 463 10.33 -3.84 -32.55
CA GLU A 463 9.37 -4.24 -33.59
C GLU A 463 8.03 -3.48 -33.50
N LYS A 464 7.83 -2.64 -32.47
CA LYS A 464 6.58 -1.91 -32.24
C LYS A 464 6.83 -0.48 -31.76
N MET A 465 6.25 0.50 -32.44
CA MET A 465 6.16 1.87 -31.94
C MET A 465 4.80 2.05 -31.26
N SER A 466 4.81 2.41 -29.99
CA SER A 466 3.64 2.64 -29.17
C SER A 466 3.69 4.00 -28.50
N VAL A 467 2.55 4.44 -27.97
CA VAL A 467 2.48 5.60 -27.07
C VAL A 467 1.78 5.19 -25.79
N THR A 468 2.30 5.65 -24.65
CA THR A 468 1.69 5.40 -23.35
C THR A 468 0.73 6.53 -23.01
N GLY A 469 -0.54 6.18 -22.88
CA GLY A 469 -1.60 7.06 -22.41
C GLY A 469 -1.80 6.90 -20.90
N ILE A 470 -1.82 8.01 -20.16
CA ILE A 470 -2.22 8.09 -18.75
C ILE A 470 -3.40 9.04 -18.60
N GLY A 471 -4.29 8.78 -17.66
CA GLY A 471 -5.51 9.57 -17.61
C GLY A 471 -6.45 9.22 -16.48
N LYS A 472 -7.68 9.69 -16.61
CA LYS A 472 -8.80 9.35 -15.72
C LYS A 472 -10.03 8.92 -16.51
N LEU A 473 -10.74 7.95 -15.95
CA LEU A 473 -12.09 7.57 -16.37
C LEU A 473 -13.08 8.11 -15.35
N ASP A 474 -13.86 9.10 -15.76
CA ASP A 474 -14.95 9.68 -14.98
C ASP A 474 -16.26 9.04 -15.42
N TYR A 475 -16.97 8.39 -14.51
CA TYR A 475 -18.22 7.70 -14.84
C TYR A 475 -19.16 7.63 -13.63
N SER A 476 -20.39 7.23 -13.87
CA SER A 476 -21.36 6.95 -12.82
C SER A 476 -21.88 5.53 -12.88
N TRP A 477 -22.39 5.04 -11.75
CA TRP A 477 -23.05 3.74 -11.66
C TRP A 477 -24.16 3.80 -10.63
N ALA A 478 -25.07 2.82 -10.63
CA ALA A 478 -26.17 2.76 -9.69
C ALA A 478 -26.20 1.44 -8.92
N ASP A 479 -26.59 1.49 -7.65
CA ASP A 479 -26.87 0.30 -6.86
C ASP A 479 -28.30 -0.23 -7.09
N ASP A 480 -28.64 -1.34 -6.43
CA ASP A 480 -29.97 -1.97 -6.53
C ASP A 480 -31.07 -1.09 -5.90
N GLN A 481 -30.71 -0.09 -5.10
CA GLN A 481 -31.60 0.90 -4.49
C GLN A 481 -31.81 2.13 -5.39
N GLY A 482 -31.11 2.21 -6.52
CA GLY A 482 -31.18 3.33 -7.46
C GLY A 482 -30.35 4.55 -7.04
N ALA A 483 -29.51 4.44 -6.01
CA ALA A 483 -28.57 5.49 -5.65
C ALA A 483 -27.45 5.55 -6.70
N VAL A 484 -27.14 6.77 -7.16
CA VAL A 484 -26.14 7.00 -8.20
C VAL A 484 -24.84 7.47 -7.56
N TYR A 485 -23.74 6.81 -7.92
CA TYR A 485 -22.40 7.09 -7.46
C TYR A 485 -21.56 7.64 -8.59
N GLN A 486 -20.78 8.69 -8.31
CA GLN A 486 -19.80 9.25 -9.23
C GLN A 486 -18.42 8.70 -8.88
N GLN A 487 -17.67 8.26 -9.90
CA GLN A 487 -16.35 7.66 -9.74
C GLN A 487 -15.38 8.32 -10.72
N SER A 488 -14.13 8.48 -10.25
CA SER A 488 -13.01 8.97 -11.06
C SER A 488 -11.81 8.08 -10.76
N GLU A 489 -11.42 7.24 -11.72
CA GLU A 489 -10.34 6.28 -11.57
C GLU A 489 -9.18 6.60 -12.52
N PRO A 490 -7.92 6.63 -12.03
CA PRO A 490 -6.78 6.76 -12.91
C PRO A 490 -6.64 5.52 -13.80
N PHE A 491 -6.19 5.69 -15.03
CA PHE A 491 -5.91 4.59 -15.94
C PHE A 491 -4.61 4.79 -16.71
N ARG A 492 -4.05 3.67 -17.20
CA ARG A 492 -2.90 3.61 -18.07
C ARG A 492 -3.16 2.62 -19.19
N VAL A 493 -2.83 3.02 -20.42
CA VAL A 493 -2.96 2.20 -21.62
C VAL A 493 -1.74 2.35 -22.52
N ILE A 494 -1.30 1.26 -23.14
CA ILE A 494 -0.29 1.31 -24.20
C ILE A 494 -1.02 1.15 -25.52
N VAL A 495 -0.83 2.12 -26.43
CA VAL A 495 -1.47 2.10 -27.74
C VAL A 495 -0.43 1.87 -28.82
N SER A 496 -0.61 0.81 -29.60
CA SER A 496 0.28 0.46 -30.71
C SER A 496 0.01 1.35 -31.92
N LEU A 497 1.02 2.13 -32.33
CA LEU A 497 0.95 3.06 -33.47
C LEU A 497 1.52 2.45 -34.74
N VAL A 498 2.61 1.70 -34.63
CA VAL A 498 3.28 1.00 -35.76
C VAL A 498 3.79 -0.36 -35.29
N SER A 499 3.71 -1.36 -36.18
CA SER A 499 4.35 -2.67 -36.06
C SER A 499 5.24 -2.82 -37.28
N ILE A 500 6.51 -3.15 -37.06
CA ILE A 500 7.51 -3.34 -38.10
C ILE A 500 7.66 -4.84 -38.33
N GLU A 501 7.36 -5.30 -39.55
CA GLU A 501 7.44 -6.73 -39.89
C GLU A 501 8.91 -7.19 -39.94
N VAL A 502 9.23 -8.24 -39.17
CA VAL A 502 10.49 -9.00 -39.23
C VAL A 502 10.22 -10.51 -39.19
N PRO A 503 11.05 -11.36 -39.81
CA PRO A 503 10.89 -12.82 -39.73
C PRO A 503 11.28 -13.37 -38.35
N GLU A 504 10.37 -14.12 -37.73
CA GLU A 504 10.52 -15.05 -36.57
C GLU A 504 10.73 -14.48 -35.15
N SER A 505 9.75 -14.72 -34.26
CA SER A 505 9.98 -15.24 -32.90
C SER A 505 8.71 -15.86 -32.30
N LEU A 506 8.85 -17.04 -31.68
CA LEU A 506 7.81 -17.76 -30.93
C LEU A 506 8.38 -18.07 -29.53
N ALA A 507 7.58 -17.89 -28.47
CA ALA A 507 7.90 -18.35 -27.11
C ALA A 507 6.63 -18.82 -26.40
N GLU A 508 6.72 -19.98 -25.74
CA GLU A 508 5.63 -20.69 -25.05
C GLU A 508 5.49 -20.27 -23.56
N CYS A 509 4.26 -20.25 -23.06
CA CYS A 509 3.94 -20.13 -21.63
C CYS A 509 3.64 -21.51 -21.02
N GLY A 510 4.26 -21.81 -19.88
CA GLY A 510 3.99 -23.00 -19.07
C GLY A 510 3.07 -22.69 -17.90
N ASP A 511 2.17 -23.62 -17.58
CA ASP A 511 1.15 -23.51 -16.54
C ASP A 511 1.56 -24.26 -15.25
N GLY A 512 1.23 -23.67 -14.10
CA GLY A 512 1.65 -24.11 -12.77
C GLY A 512 0.53 -24.85 -12.02
N GLY A 513 0.79 -26.10 -11.63
CA GLY A 513 -0.15 -26.90 -10.85
C GLY A 513 -0.01 -26.73 -9.33
N GLY A 514 -1.13 -26.48 -8.64
CA GLY A 514 -1.25 -26.47 -7.18
C GLY A 514 -1.43 -27.85 -6.56
N ALA A 515 -1.18 -27.96 -5.26
CA ALA A 515 -1.50 -29.13 -4.43
C ALA A 515 -2.44 -28.75 -3.29
N SER A 516 -3.46 -29.57 -3.07
CA SER A 516 -4.44 -29.47 -1.98
C SER A 516 -3.96 -30.20 -0.73
N PRO A 517 -4.22 -29.68 0.48
CA PRO A 517 -4.09 -30.46 1.71
C PRO A 517 -5.44 -30.81 2.36
N GLU A 518 -5.43 -32.06 2.85
CA GLU A 518 -6.27 -32.77 3.81
C GLU A 518 -7.66 -32.22 4.22
N ALA A 519 -8.64 -33.12 4.12
CA ALA A 519 -10.07 -32.90 4.37
C ALA A 519 -10.42 -32.50 5.82
N LEU A 520 -10.26 -31.21 6.13
CA LEU A 520 -10.99 -30.56 7.22
C LEU A 520 -12.48 -30.44 6.84
N ARG A 521 -13.38 -30.87 7.73
CA ARG A 521 -14.84 -30.84 7.48
C ARG A 521 -15.42 -29.45 7.77
N TYR A 522 -15.59 -28.63 6.74
CA TYR A 522 -16.27 -27.33 6.81
C TYR A 522 -17.80 -27.46 6.75
N GLN A 523 -18.50 -26.49 7.36
CA GLN A 523 -19.91 -26.23 7.08
C GLN A 523 -20.00 -25.28 5.89
N ASN A 524 -20.78 -25.69 4.90
CA ASN A 524 -20.97 -24.97 3.66
C ASN A 524 -22.04 -23.88 3.84
N ILE A 525 -21.66 -22.62 3.60
CA ILE A 525 -22.53 -21.45 3.77
C ILE A 525 -22.56 -20.69 2.44
N GLU A 526 -23.68 -20.80 1.74
CA GLU A 526 -24.00 -19.96 0.60
C GLU A 526 -24.84 -18.77 1.07
N PHE A 527 -24.42 -17.56 0.73
CA PHE A 527 -25.18 -16.35 1.00
C PHE A 527 -26.07 -15.99 -0.20
N PRO A 528 -27.40 -16.22 -0.14
CA PRO A 528 -28.31 -15.79 -1.21
C PRO A 528 -28.37 -14.26 -1.29
N ILE A 529 -28.24 -13.72 -2.51
CA ILE A 529 -28.31 -12.28 -2.80
C ILE A 529 -29.75 -11.77 -2.71
N GLY A 530 -29.92 -10.51 -2.27
CA GLY A 530 -31.20 -9.81 -2.23
C GLY A 530 -32.10 -10.22 -1.07
N LYS A 531 -31.57 -10.98 -0.10
CA LYS A 531 -32.30 -11.39 1.10
C LYS A 531 -31.86 -10.58 2.32
N THR A 532 -32.82 -10.27 3.17
CA THR A 532 -32.63 -9.63 4.47
C THR A 532 -33.27 -10.49 5.56
N ASP A 533 -32.80 -10.31 6.79
CA ASP A 533 -33.37 -10.89 8.00
C ASP A 533 -33.68 -12.40 7.92
N TYR A 534 -32.68 -13.21 7.53
CA TYR A 534 -32.80 -14.66 7.46
C TYR A 534 -31.75 -15.37 8.33
N SER A 535 -32.08 -16.56 8.81
CA SER A 535 -31.16 -17.37 9.62
C SER A 535 -30.67 -18.60 8.84
N ILE A 536 -29.40 -18.93 9.01
CA ILE A 536 -28.77 -20.16 8.53
C ILE A 536 -28.46 -21.04 9.75
N PRO A 537 -29.05 -22.24 9.88
CA PRO A 537 -28.78 -23.12 11.02
C PRO A 537 -27.35 -23.65 10.97
N MET A 538 -26.64 -23.58 12.10
CA MET A 538 -25.26 -24.07 12.27
C MET A 538 -25.25 -25.29 13.19
N PRO A 539 -25.47 -26.52 12.67
CA PRO A 539 -25.57 -27.70 13.52
C PRO A 539 -24.34 -27.93 14.39
N VAL A 540 -24.53 -27.89 15.70
CA VAL A 540 -23.48 -28.19 16.69
C VAL A 540 -23.19 -29.69 16.65
N ARG A 541 -21.94 -30.06 16.36
CA ARG A 541 -21.49 -31.47 16.32
C ARG A 541 -20.86 -31.89 17.65
N GLY A 542 -21.10 -33.14 18.06
CA GLY A 542 -20.50 -33.71 19.27
C GLY A 542 -21.27 -33.39 20.55
N ASN A 543 -20.55 -33.31 21.67
CA ASN A 543 -21.14 -33.05 22.98
C ASN A 543 -21.64 -31.60 23.06
N LYS A 544 -22.93 -31.39 23.36
CA LYS A 544 -23.52 -30.05 23.52
C LYS A 544 -23.18 -29.37 24.86
N ASN A 545 -22.50 -30.05 25.79
CA ASN A 545 -22.03 -29.48 27.05
C ASN A 545 -20.55 -29.10 26.96
N LEU A 546 -20.27 -27.82 26.73
CA LEU A 546 -19.01 -27.32 26.18
C LEU A 546 -18.44 -26.18 27.03
N SER A 547 -17.11 -26.12 27.16
CA SER A 547 -16.37 -24.93 27.64
C SER A 547 -15.66 -24.18 26.50
N ALA A 548 -15.51 -24.85 25.36
CA ALA A 548 -15.01 -24.28 24.10
C ALA A 548 -15.60 -25.07 22.92
N TYR A 549 -15.91 -24.40 21.82
CA TYR A 549 -16.39 -24.99 20.58
C TYR A 549 -15.95 -24.15 19.39
N THR A 550 -15.54 -24.80 18.30
CA THR A 550 -15.14 -24.13 17.06
C THR A 550 -15.95 -24.70 15.91
N ALA A 551 -16.77 -23.86 15.27
CA ALA A 551 -17.41 -24.17 14.01
C ALA A 551 -16.57 -23.60 12.86
N ARG A 552 -16.28 -24.43 11.85
CA ARG A 552 -15.55 -24.01 10.66
C ARG A 552 -16.51 -23.80 9.49
N LEU A 553 -16.40 -22.66 8.83
CA LEU A 553 -17.27 -22.20 7.76
C LEU A 553 -16.49 -22.11 6.46
N LYS A 554 -17.06 -22.67 5.39
CA LYS A 554 -16.69 -22.41 4.00
C LYS A 554 -17.81 -21.55 3.43
N MET A 555 -17.50 -20.28 3.16
CA MET A 555 -18.46 -19.22 2.84
C MET A 555 -18.30 -18.77 1.39
N TRP A 556 -19.39 -18.62 0.66
CA TRP A 556 -19.37 -18.11 -0.72
C TRP A 556 -20.70 -17.46 -1.11
N SER A 557 -20.70 -16.81 -2.28
CA SER A 557 -21.88 -16.20 -2.89
C SER A 557 -21.78 -16.30 -4.42
N SER A 558 -22.89 -16.09 -5.12
CA SER A 558 -22.94 -16.20 -6.59
C SER A 558 -22.27 -15.02 -7.32
N MET A 559 -21.94 -13.93 -6.60
CA MET A 559 -21.36 -12.71 -7.16
C MET A 559 -20.65 -11.88 -6.10
N SER A 560 -19.91 -10.85 -6.50
CA SER A 560 -19.39 -9.85 -5.56
C SER A 560 -20.52 -9.27 -4.72
N SER A 561 -20.38 -9.34 -3.40
CA SER A 561 -21.48 -9.05 -2.48
C SER A 561 -21.01 -8.69 -1.08
N ILE A 562 -21.89 -8.00 -0.35
CA ILE A 562 -21.68 -7.60 1.03
C ILE A 562 -22.74 -8.29 1.90
N HIS A 563 -22.27 -9.07 2.86
CA HIS A 563 -23.13 -9.81 3.79
C HIS A 563 -22.93 -9.29 5.21
N ARG A 564 -24.01 -8.87 5.87
CA ARG A 564 -24.01 -8.47 7.27
C ARG A 564 -24.65 -9.57 8.10
N PHE A 565 -23.90 -10.21 8.98
CA PHE A 565 -24.40 -11.33 9.78
C PHE A 565 -23.88 -11.32 11.22
N SER A 566 -24.57 -11.97 12.15
CA SER A 566 -24.07 -12.30 13.48
C SER A 566 -24.28 -13.79 13.77
N ILE A 567 -23.59 -14.31 14.77
CA ILE A 567 -23.78 -15.68 15.24
C ILE A 567 -24.57 -15.62 16.54
N ALA A 568 -25.71 -16.29 16.60
CA ALA A 568 -26.51 -16.44 17.80
C ALA A 568 -26.39 -17.86 18.36
N ALA A 569 -25.99 -17.98 19.62
CA ALA A 569 -25.97 -19.21 20.38
C ALA A 569 -27.13 -19.20 21.39
N HIS A 570 -27.98 -20.22 21.33
CA HIS A 570 -29.07 -20.43 22.28
C HIS A 570 -28.68 -21.53 23.27
N PHE A 571 -28.87 -21.27 24.57
CA PHE A 571 -28.51 -22.20 25.63
C PHE A 571 -29.72 -22.90 26.22
N ALA A 572 -29.50 -24.06 26.84
CA ALA A 572 -30.56 -24.88 27.43
C ALA A 572 -31.29 -24.20 28.61
N ASP A 573 -30.71 -23.14 29.19
CA ASP A 573 -31.35 -22.31 30.22
C ASP A 573 -32.23 -21.20 29.64
N GLY A 574 -32.39 -21.14 28.31
CA GLY A 574 -33.17 -20.13 27.60
C GLY A 574 -32.41 -18.83 27.31
N SER A 575 -31.18 -18.68 27.82
CA SER A 575 -30.35 -17.53 27.52
C SER A 575 -29.83 -17.57 26.07
N THR A 576 -29.60 -16.40 25.48
CA THR A 576 -29.05 -16.27 24.11
C THR A 576 -27.88 -15.31 24.12
N ARG A 577 -26.82 -15.64 23.38
CA ARG A 577 -25.64 -14.80 23.20
C ARG A 577 -25.40 -14.59 21.71
N GLU A 578 -25.20 -13.35 21.31
CA GLU A 578 -24.82 -13.03 19.93
C GLU A 578 -23.37 -12.55 19.85
N SER A 579 -22.71 -12.83 18.72
CA SER A 579 -21.41 -12.26 18.37
C SER A 579 -21.52 -10.78 18.01
N LYS A 580 -20.38 -10.11 17.84
CA LYS A 580 -20.37 -8.85 17.09
C LYS A 580 -20.93 -9.12 15.68
N PRO A 581 -21.67 -8.16 15.09
CA PRO A 581 -22.03 -8.26 13.68
C PRO A 581 -20.74 -8.31 12.85
N ALA A 582 -20.77 -9.08 11.78
CA ALA A 582 -19.70 -9.24 10.82
C ALA A 582 -20.18 -8.76 9.45
N THR A 583 -19.39 -7.90 8.83
CA THR A 583 -19.53 -7.47 7.45
C THR A 583 -18.55 -8.27 6.61
N PHE A 584 -19.05 -9.20 5.80
CA PHE A 584 -18.25 -10.01 4.90
C PHE A 584 -18.41 -9.51 3.47
N PHE A 585 -17.31 -9.00 2.91
CA PHE A 585 -17.21 -8.71 1.50
C PHE A 585 -16.70 -9.95 0.77
N TYR A 586 -17.56 -10.57 -0.03
CA TYR A 586 -17.17 -11.64 -0.93
C TYR A 586 -16.82 -11.04 -2.27
N PHE A 587 -15.59 -11.27 -2.73
CA PHE A 587 -15.12 -10.77 -4.03
C PHE A 587 -15.22 -11.89 -5.06
N ARG A 588 -16.07 -11.69 -6.07
CA ARG A 588 -16.23 -12.56 -7.24
C ARG A 588 -16.51 -11.68 -8.46
N PRO A 589 -15.49 -11.32 -9.25
CA PRO A 589 -15.69 -10.53 -10.46
C PRO A 589 -16.58 -11.28 -11.45
N LYS A 590 -17.34 -10.54 -12.24
CA LYS A 590 -18.09 -11.06 -13.38
C LYS A 590 -17.08 -11.52 -14.43
N GLN A 591 -17.23 -12.75 -14.90
CA GLN A 591 -16.58 -13.17 -16.14
C GLN A 591 -17.25 -12.41 -17.28
N SER A 592 -16.56 -11.40 -17.82
CA SER A 592 -17.11 -10.61 -18.92
C SER A 592 -17.17 -11.48 -20.17
N LEU A 593 -18.32 -11.49 -20.83
CA LEU A 593 -18.51 -12.11 -22.15
C LEU A 593 -18.25 -11.10 -23.27
N PHE A 594 -17.63 -9.97 -22.95
CA PHE A 594 -17.33 -8.93 -23.92
C PHE A 594 -16.33 -9.44 -24.96
N GLU A 595 -16.80 -9.56 -26.20
CA GLU A 595 -15.96 -9.81 -27.36
C GLU A 595 -15.78 -8.49 -28.12
N THR A 596 -14.52 -8.16 -28.45
CA THR A 596 -14.26 -6.96 -29.24
C THR A 596 -14.93 -7.06 -30.61
N SER A 597 -15.63 -6.01 -30.98
CA SER A 597 -16.22 -5.82 -32.31
C SER A 597 -15.23 -5.17 -33.29
N THR A 598 -14.10 -4.69 -32.78
CA THR A 598 -13.13 -3.91 -33.54
C THR A 598 -12.35 -4.83 -34.47
N LYS A 599 -12.57 -4.65 -35.78
CA LYS A 599 -11.79 -5.34 -36.81
C LYS A 599 -10.53 -4.55 -37.16
N PRO A 600 -9.38 -5.21 -37.38
CA PRO A 600 -8.21 -4.53 -37.91
C PRO A 600 -8.54 -3.90 -39.28
N ALA A 601 -7.99 -2.71 -39.54
CA ALA A 601 -8.24 -1.99 -40.79
C ALA A 601 -7.87 -2.82 -42.03
N VAL A 602 -6.76 -3.58 -41.97
CA VAL A 602 -6.41 -4.62 -42.96
C VAL A 602 -5.49 -5.69 -42.33
N CYS A 603 -5.90 -6.96 -42.26
CA CYS A 603 -5.03 -8.05 -41.78
C CYS A 603 -4.32 -8.71 -42.96
N TYR A 604 -2.99 -8.62 -43.03
CA TYR A 604 -2.20 -9.23 -44.11
C TYR A 604 -1.53 -10.56 -43.71
N LEU A 605 -1.58 -10.88 -42.43
CA LEU A 605 -1.31 -12.24 -41.94
C LEU A 605 -2.62 -13.03 -41.93
N PRO A 606 -2.57 -14.35 -42.14
CA PRO A 606 -3.78 -15.19 -42.13
C PRO A 606 -4.56 -15.07 -40.80
N GLU A 607 -5.89 -14.96 -40.85
CA GLU A 607 -6.77 -14.86 -39.65
C GLU A 607 -6.65 -16.09 -38.73
N ASP A 608 -6.15 -17.20 -39.27
CA ASP A 608 -5.92 -18.49 -38.62
C ASP A 608 -4.59 -18.60 -37.87
N LEU A 609 -3.85 -17.49 -37.69
CA LEU A 609 -2.93 -17.38 -36.56
C LEU A 609 -3.73 -17.20 -35.25
N GLN A 610 -4.57 -18.19 -34.93
CA GLN A 610 -5.01 -18.43 -33.55
C GLN A 610 -3.74 -18.70 -32.73
N GLY A 611 -3.58 -17.93 -31.66
CA GLY A 611 -2.33 -17.77 -30.93
C GLY A 611 -1.64 -19.06 -30.50
N CYS A 612 -0.32 -18.95 -30.41
CA CYS A 612 0.39 -19.55 -29.28
C CYS A 612 0.22 -18.62 -28.09
#